data_AF-W0U9S8-F1
#
_entry.id   AF-W0U9S8-F1
#
_cell.length_a   1.000
_cell.length_b   1.000
_cell.length_c   1.000
_cell.angle_alpha   90.00
_cell.angle_beta   90.00
_cell.angle_gamma   90.00
#
_symmetry.space_group_name_H-M   'P 1'
#
loop_
_entity.id
_entity.type
_entity.pdbx_description
1 polymer ?
#
loop_
_entity_poly.entity_id
_entity_poly.type
_entity_poly.pdbx_seq_one_letter_code
_entity_poly.pdbx_strand_id
1 'polypeptide(L)'
;AHELMHRRDGFSRGLAMLMCAFFADPNRDVPHLSVHHLDFDTPADGDTAYRGENAYTFMWRCTKHNYQMLWANEKKRRDALG
;
A
#
# COMPACT_ATOMS: atom_id res chain seq x y z
N ALA A 1 6.51 -5.97 8.10
CA ALA A 1 5.90 -4.65 7.82
C ALA A 1 4.38 -4.66 8.02
N HIS A 2 3.64 -5.61 7.43
CA HIS A 2 2.16 -5.69 7.51
C HIS A 2 1.58 -5.34 8.90
N GLU A 3 1.90 -6.12 9.93
CA GLU A 3 1.37 -5.88 11.28
C GLU A 3 1.78 -4.53 11.88
N LEU A 4 2.94 -4.00 11.51
CA LEU A 4 3.42 -2.69 11.97
C LEU A 4 2.58 -1.55 11.38
N MET A 5 2.02 -1.70 10.17
CA MET A 5 1.14 -0.71 9.53
C MET A 5 -0.21 -0.60 10.26
N HIS A 6 -0.65 -1.66 10.94
CA HIS A 6 -1.87 -1.69 11.75
C HIS A 6 -1.71 -1.05 13.14
N ARG A 7 -0.46 -0.76 13.56
CA ARG A 7 -0.18 -0.15 14.86
C ARG A 7 -0.60 1.32 14.87
N ARG A 8 -1.03 1.80 16.04
CA ARG A 8 -1.45 3.20 16.23
C ARG A 8 -0.30 4.14 16.55
N ASP A 9 0.81 3.62 17.09
CA ASP A 9 1.97 4.43 17.45
C ASP A 9 2.82 4.79 16.22
N GLY A 10 3.39 6.00 16.25
CA GLY A 10 4.17 6.53 15.13
C GLY A 10 5.48 5.79 14.87
N PHE A 11 6.09 5.22 15.91
CA PHE A 11 7.35 4.46 15.77
C PHE A 11 7.13 3.19 14.95
N SER A 12 6.13 2.38 15.30
CA SER A 12 5.81 1.15 14.56
C SER A 12 5.46 1.43 13.11
N ARG A 13 4.62 2.46 12.85
CA ARG A 13 4.27 2.87 11.49
C ARG A 13 5.49 3.37 10.70
N GLY A 14 6.33 4.21 11.31
CA GLY A 14 7.57 4.69 10.68
C GLY A 14 8.54 3.56 10.35
N LEU A 15 8.67 2.56 11.23
CA LEU A 15 9.46 1.36 10.97
C LEU A 15 8.86 0.55 9.80
N ALA A 16 7.54 0.44 9.71
CA ALA A 16 6.88 -0.20 8.58
C ALA A 16 7.22 0.49 7.25
N MET A 17 7.11 1.82 7.21
CA MET A 17 7.45 2.64 6.03
C MET A 17 8.92 2.44 5.62
N LEU A 18 9.84 2.47 6.59
CA LEU A 18 11.27 2.23 6.34
C LEU A 18 11.53 0.83 5.77
N MET A 19 10.89 -0.21 6.33
CA MET A 19 11.01 -1.57 5.81
C MET A 19 10.46 -1.67 4.38
N CYS A 20 9.36 -0.99 4.06
CA CYS A 20 8.76 -1.00 2.73
C CYS A 20 9.51 -0.13 1.70
N ALA A 21 10.29 0.84 2.15
CA ALA A 21 11.17 1.63 1.27
C ALA A 21 12.18 0.76 0.51
N PHE A 22 12.66 -0.35 1.10
CA PHE A 22 13.54 -1.32 0.40
C PHE A 22 12.87 -2.01 -0.80
N PHE A 23 11.54 -2.01 -0.84
CA PHE A 23 10.72 -2.52 -1.95
C PHE A 23 10.15 -1.39 -2.83
N ALA A 24 10.71 -0.18 -2.70
CA ALA A 24 10.27 1.03 -3.38
C ALA A 24 8.81 1.44 -3.09
N ASP A 25 8.22 1.01 -1.97
CA ASP A 25 6.83 1.32 -1.60
C ASP A 25 6.71 1.86 -0.15
N PRO A 26 7.35 3.00 0.17
CA PRO A 26 7.41 3.51 1.55
C PRO A 26 6.06 3.97 2.10
N ASN A 27 5.06 4.19 1.25
CA ASN A 27 3.74 4.71 1.62
C ASN A 27 2.65 3.64 1.52
N ARG A 28 3.04 2.36 1.51
CA ARG A 28 2.14 1.22 1.38
C ARG A 28 1.07 1.16 2.46
N ASP A 29 1.29 1.75 3.63
CA ASP A 29 0.36 1.71 4.75
C ASP A 29 -1.03 2.28 4.40
N VAL A 30 -1.09 3.33 3.58
CA VAL A 30 -2.36 3.93 3.14
C VAL A 30 -3.18 2.98 2.23
N PRO A 31 -2.69 2.54 1.05
CA PRO A 31 -3.44 1.60 0.21
C PRO A 31 -3.65 0.23 0.88
N HIS A 32 -2.73 -0.21 1.75
CA HIS A 32 -2.92 -1.43 2.55
C HIS A 32 -4.18 -1.35 3.41
N LEU A 33 -4.35 -0.26 4.16
CA LEU A 33 -5.48 -0.09 5.07
C LEU A 33 -6.80 0.28 4.37
N SER A 34 -6.71 1.01 3.25
CA SER A 34 -7.89 1.58 2.58
C SER A 34 -8.41 0.78 1.39
N VAL A 35 -7.57 -0.08 0.79
CA VAL A 35 -7.89 -0.86 -0.41
C VAL A 35 -7.70 -2.34 -0.15
N HIS A 36 -6.49 -2.79 0.21
CA HIS A 36 -6.18 -4.22 0.28
C HIS A 36 -7.14 -5.02 1.18
N HIS A 37 -7.45 -4.54 2.39
CA HIS A 37 -8.40 -5.24 3.27
C HIS A 37 -9.87 -5.14 2.81
N LEU A 38 -10.21 -4.10 2.05
CA LEU A 38 -11.57 -3.86 1.58
C LEU A 38 -11.88 -4.66 0.32
N ASP A 39 -10.95 -4.64 -0.62
CA ASP A 39 -11.05 -5.16 -1.98
C ASP A 39 -10.11 -6.35 -2.22
N PHE A 40 -9.80 -7.09 -1.15
CA PHE A 40 -8.90 -8.24 -1.16
C PHE A 40 -9.24 -9.23 -2.28
N ASP A 41 -8.22 -9.72 -2.99
CA ASP A 41 -8.35 -10.67 -4.10
C ASP A 41 -9.26 -10.18 -5.25
N THR A 42 -9.36 -8.85 -5.43
CA THR A 42 -10.03 -8.24 -6.58
C THR A 42 -9.03 -7.46 -7.44
N PRO A 43 -9.37 -7.09 -8.69
CA PRO A 43 -8.51 -6.25 -9.52
C PRO A 43 -8.17 -4.86 -8.94
N ALA A 44 -8.92 -4.40 -7.92
CA ALA A 44 -8.63 -3.14 -7.24
C ALA A 44 -7.47 -3.27 -6.24
N ASP A 45 -7.14 -4.48 -5.80
CA ASP A 45 -6.08 -4.74 -4.85
C ASP A 45 -4.72 -4.96 -5.53
N GLY A 46 -3.79 -4.03 -5.31
CA GLY A 46 -2.41 -4.13 -5.81
C GLY A 46 -1.55 -5.11 -5.01
N ASP A 47 -1.94 -5.44 -3.77
CA ASP A 47 -1.17 -6.23 -2.82
C ASP A 47 -1.40 -7.75 -2.99
N THR A 48 -2.46 -8.14 -3.70
CA THR A 48 -2.66 -9.54 -4.09
C THR A 48 -1.75 -9.90 -5.26
N ALA A 49 -0.94 -10.93 -5.07
CA ALA A 49 -0.08 -11.49 -6.11
C ALA A 49 -0.90 -12.38 -7.06
N TYR A 50 -0.63 -12.28 -8.36
CA TYR A 50 -1.30 -13.15 -9.33
C TYR A 50 -0.69 -14.55 -9.35
N ARG A 51 -1.50 -15.56 -9.69
CA ARG A 51 -1.01 -16.92 -9.84
C ARG A 51 0.08 -17.00 -10.90
N GLY A 52 1.26 -17.49 -10.51
CA GLY A 52 2.42 -17.62 -11.41
C GLY A 52 3.24 -16.34 -11.57
N GLU A 53 2.88 -15.26 -10.88
CA GLU A 53 3.68 -14.04 -10.83
C GLU A 53 4.93 -14.26 -9.97
N ASN A 54 6.09 -13.83 -10.47
CA ASN A 54 7.33 -13.87 -9.70
C ASN A 54 7.47 -12.62 -8.82
N ALA A 55 8.34 -12.69 -7.81
CA ALA A 55 8.53 -11.61 -6.84
C ALA A 55 8.95 -10.26 -7.46
N TYR A 56 9.75 -10.26 -8.53
CA TYR A 56 10.24 -9.04 -9.17
C TYR A 56 9.15 -8.34 -9.98
N THR A 57 8.38 -9.12 -10.75
CA THR A 57 7.22 -8.61 -11.50
C THR A 57 6.14 -8.11 -10.53
N PHE A 58 5.87 -8.88 -9.47
CA PHE A 58 4.96 -8.48 -8.41
C PHE A 58 5.37 -7.15 -7.79
N MET A 59 6.62 -7.01 -7.36
CA MET A 59 7.09 -5.81 -6.68
C MET A 59 6.81 -4.56 -7.52
N TRP A 60 7.23 -4.52 -8.78
CA TRP A 60 7.03 -3.34 -9.61
C TRP A 60 5.56 -3.06 -9.95
N ARG A 61 4.76 -4.10 -10.20
CA ARG A 61 3.32 -3.96 -10.45
C ARG A 61 2.61 -3.41 -9.21
N CYS A 62 2.84 -4.05 -8.07
CA CYS A 62 2.26 -3.72 -6.77
C CYS A 62 2.61 -2.28 -6.39
N THR A 63 3.90 -1.92 -6.40
CA THR A 63 4.36 -0.56 -6.07
C THR A 63 3.70 0.48 -6.96
N LYS A 64 3.66 0.29 -8.29
CA LYS A 64 3.02 1.23 -9.21
C LYS A 64 1.54 1.41 -8.88
N HIS A 65 0.80 0.32 -8.67
CA HIS A 65 -0.62 0.35 -8.34
C HIS A 65 -0.89 1.05 -7.00
N ASN A 66 -0.10 0.73 -5.98
CA ASN A 66 -0.22 1.33 -4.65
C ASN A 66 0.02 2.84 -4.67
N TYR A 67 0.99 3.33 -5.46
CA TYR A 67 1.19 4.76 -5.67
C TYR A 67 -0.03 5.45 -6.33
N GLN A 68 -0.67 4.79 -7.28
CA GLN A 68 -1.87 5.32 -7.93
C GLN A 68 -3.04 5.42 -6.94
N MET A 69 -3.24 4.39 -6.12
CA MET A 69 -4.29 4.37 -5.08
C MET A 69 -4.01 5.38 -3.96
N LEU A 70 -2.76 5.50 -3.51
CA LEU A 70 -2.32 6.53 -2.58
C LEU A 70 -2.68 7.93 -3.10
N TRP A 71 -2.32 8.23 -4.35
CA TRP A 71 -2.61 9.52 -4.96
C TRP A 71 -4.11 9.79 -5.04
N ALA A 72 -4.90 8.80 -5.46
CA ALA A 72 -6.35 8.92 -5.54
C ALA A 72 -6.98 9.18 -4.15
N ASN A 73 -6.53 8.46 -3.13
CA ASN A 73 -6.99 8.62 -1.75
C ASN A 73 -6.62 9.99 -1.17
N GLU A 74 -5.37 10.43 -1.37
CA GLU A 74 -4.93 11.73 -0.85
C GLU A 74 -5.61 12.88 -1.59
N LYS A 75 -5.83 12.75 -2.90
CA LYS A 75 -6.63 13.73 -3.66
C LYS A 75 -8.05 13.82 -3.11
N LYS A 76 -8.71 12.67 -2.88
CA LYS A 76 -10.05 12.64 -2.27
C LYS A 76 -10.07 13.28 -0.89
N ARG A 77 -9.04 13.03 -0.07
CA ARG A 77 -8.88 13.64 1.26
C ARG A 77 -8.72 15.15 1.16
N ARG A 78 -7.85 15.63 0.26
CA ARG A 78 -7.63 17.05 0.02
C ARG A 78 -8.90 17.74 -0.44
N ASP A 79 -9.57 17.21 -1.46
CA ASP A 79 -10.79 17.81 -2.01
C ASP A 79 -11.93 17.87 -0.96
N ALA A 80 -11.94 16.97 0.04
CA ALA A 80 -12.88 17.00 1.16
C ALA A 80 -12.53 18.04 2.25
N LEU A 81 -11.28 18.51 2.32
CA LEU A 81 -10.81 19.49 3.30
C LEU A 81 -10.87 20.94 2.79
N GLY A 82 -11.06 21.16 1.48
CA GLY A 82 -11.04 22.47 0.82
C GLY A 82 -9.65 22.89 0.38
#